data_AF-F7VS54-F1
#
_entry.id   AF-F7VS54-F1
#
_cell.length_a   1.000
_cell.length_b   1.000
_cell.length_c   1.000
_cell.angle_alpha   90.00
_cell.angle_beta   90.00
_cell.angle_gamma   90.00
#
_symmetry.space_group_name_H-M   'P 1'
#
loop_
_entity.id
_entity.type
_entity.pdbx_description
1 polymer ?
#
loop_
_entity_poly.entity_id
_entity_poly.type
_entity_poly.pdbx_seq_one_letter_code
_entity_poly.pdbx_strand_id
1 'polypeptide(L)'
;MSRTIGQAAPSFLFLQRRTFTSISRFLLRYHRHGDSSSALPASTPLTAEVAENLGILPASHWHHDEDDAGADTDDTASTIGSITSSTASLSESIFEYRQVLGRTYHRDVGTAEAWQPNDPRHIEAMDLFHHLQTLILSGKLFRAPLSKSIQKSSISEPAPVFGLIGIVEDWERYYQQAFRCCKPGGYVEDLTNGVVLDSDDGTVKEGGALHQWGKVFHEGGRKLGRTFKVIELGLHKKAMEKAGFVDIVIEDYKVPIGPWPEDKKRNELGTWAKIAMESDLEGYVNYIWGFVLGWAPEEISQYCAAVRRELKNPNIHSYYRTRVAYGRKPE
;
A
#
# COMPACT_ATOMS: atom_id res chain seq x y z
N MET A 1 -3.72 3.21 34.84
CA MET A 1 -3.68 4.50 34.11
C MET A 1 -4.49 4.40 32.82
N SER A 2 -5.80 4.14 32.95
CA SER A 2 -6.75 4.11 31.82
C SER A 2 -7.55 5.40 31.84
N ARG A 3 -7.28 6.33 30.92
CA ARG A 3 -8.16 7.47 30.54
C ARG A 3 -7.47 8.43 29.54
N THR A 4 -7.21 8.03 28.29
CA THR A 4 -7.07 9.00 27.16
C THR A 4 -7.14 8.39 25.74
N ILE A 5 -8.14 7.55 25.41
CA ILE A 5 -8.35 7.09 24.00
C ILE A 5 -9.77 7.45 23.48
N GLY A 6 -10.59 8.16 24.25
CA GLY A 6 -12.02 8.33 23.96
C GLY A 6 -12.48 9.58 23.20
N GLN A 7 -11.61 10.45 22.68
CA GLN A 7 -12.06 11.74 22.10
C GLN A 7 -11.60 12.08 20.68
N ALA A 8 -10.84 11.22 19.99
CA ALA A 8 -10.33 11.51 18.64
C ALA A 8 -11.25 11.02 17.48
N ALA A 9 -12.29 10.23 17.76
CA ALA A 9 -13.03 9.48 16.74
C ALA A 9 -13.85 10.31 15.72
N PRO A 10 -14.53 11.43 16.07
CA PRO A 10 -15.39 12.13 15.09
C PRO A 10 -14.61 12.95 14.06
N SER A 11 -13.45 13.49 14.45
CA SER A 11 -12.60 14.35 13.60
C SER A 11 -11.85 13.53 12.56
N PHE A 12 -11.50 12.28 12.89
CA PHE A 12 -10.73 11.37 12.03
C PHE A 12 -11.58 10.78 10.90
N LEU A 13 -12.81 10.34 11.20
CA LEU A 13 -13.79 9.91 10.18
C LEU A 13 -14.15 11.05 9.20
N PHE A 14 -14.18 12.30 9.68
CA PHE A 14 -14.42 13.47 8.82
C PHE A 14 -13.22 13.77 7.89
N LEU A 15 -12.00 13.49 8.35
CA LEU A 15 -10.77 13.66 7.58
C LEU A 15 -10.62 12.58 6.51
N GLN A 16 -10.78 11.28 6.86
CA GLN A 16 -10.82 10.16 5.90
C GLN A 16 -11.89 10.35 4.80
N ARG A 17 -13.09 10.85 5.16
CA ARG A 17 -14.16 11.14 4.17
C ARG A 17 -13.78 12.24 3.18
N ARG A 18 -13.01 13.25 3.61
CA ARG A 18 -12.56 14.37 2.75
C ARG A 18 -11.38 13.99 1.86
N THR A 19 -10.43 13.21 2.37
CA THR A 19 -9.25 12.75 1.62
C THR A 19 -9.66 11.76 0.52
N PHE A 20 -10.53 10.79 0.84
CA PHE A 20 -11.12 9.89 -0.15
C PHE A 20 -11.90 10.65 -1.23
N THR A 21 -12.67 11.68 -0.85
CA THR A 21 -13.39 12.51 -1.83
C THR A 21 -12.45 13.24 -2.79
N SER A 22 -11.26 13.67 -2.34
CA SER A 22 -10.29 14.38 -3.17
C SER A 22 -9.53 13.42 -4.11
N ILE A 23 -9.07 12.28 -3.59
CA ILE A 23 -8.38 11.24 -4.36
C ILE A 23 -9.36 10.59 -5.34
N SER A 24 -10.55 10.20 -4.90
CA SER A 24 -11.57 9.63 -5.78
C SER A 24 -11.99 10.63 -6.85
N ARG A 25 -12.13 11.94 -6.56
CA ARG A 25 -12.36 12.95 -7.62
C ARG A 25 -11.17 13.13 -8.56
N PHE A 26 -9.95 13.03 -8.06
CA PHE A 26 -8.73 13.13 -8.86
C PHE A 26 -8.55 11.91 -9.77
N LEU A 27 -8.69 10.69 -9.22
CA LEU A 27 -8.71 9.43 -9.95
C LEU A 27 -9.88 9.38 -10.93
N LEU A 28 -11.09 9.79 -10.52
CA LEU A 28 -12.23 9.96 -11.43
C LEU A 28 -11.88 10.87 -12.60
N ARG A 29 -11.16 11.98 -12.38
CA ARG A 29 -10.72 12.89 -13.45
C ARG A 29 -9.58 12.31 -14.29
N TYR A 30 -8.66 11.56 -13.70
CA TYR A 30 -7.58 10.84 -14.40
C TYR A 30 -8.17 9.80 -15.37
N HIS A 31 -9.18 9.04 -14.92
CA HIS A 31 -9.83 7.99 -15.72
C HIS A 31 -10.94 8.51 -16.65
N ARG A 32 -11.47 9.74 -16.48
CA ARG A 32 -12.56 10.30 -17.32
C ARG A 32 -12.17 10.51 -18.79
N HIS A 33 -10.89 10.45 -19.13
CA HIS A 33 -10.38 10.63 -20.49
C HIS A 33 -9.54 9.43 -20.97
N GLY A 34 -9.74 8.24 -20.39
CA GLY A 34 -9.22 6.99 -20.93
C GLY A 34 -10.36 6.26 -21.65
N ASP A 35 -10.32 6.24 -22.98
CA ASP A 35 -11.36 5.65 -23.84
C ASP A 35 -11.26 4.11 -23.91
N SER A 36 -10.85 3.48 -22.81
CA SER A 36 -10.68 2.03 -22.72
C SER A 36 -11.48 1.49 -21.53
N SER A 37 -12.70 1.07 -21.80
CA SER A 37 -13.38 0.05 -20.98
C SER A 37 -12.58 -1.25 -21.10
N SER A 38 -11.46 -1.38 -20.40
CA SER A 38 -10.82 -2.68 -20.25
C SER A 38 -11.64 -3.47 -19.22
N ALA A 39 -12.40 -4.45 -19.71
CA ALA A 39 -12.91 -5.51 -18.85
C ALA A 39 -11.76 -6.08 -18.02
N LEU A 40 -12.05 -6.55 -16.79
CA LEU A 40 -11.08 -7.22 -15.92
C LEU A 40 -10.25 -8.19 -16.78
N PRO A 41 -8.91 -8.07 -16.82
CA PRO A 41 -8.11 -9.07 -17.49
C PRO A 41 -8.48 -10.41 -16.86
N ALA A 42 -8.86 -11.39 -17.70
CA ALA A 42 -9.29 -12.68 -17.21
C ALA A 42 -8.23 -13.22 -16.24
N SER A 43 -8.65 -13.58 -15.02
CA SER A 43 -7.89 -14.32 -14.01
C SER A 43 -7.34 -15.59 -14.66
N THR A 44 -6.19 -15.45 -15.32
CA THR A 44 -5.51 -16.55 -15.98
C THR A 44 -4.41 -16.95 -15.02
N PRO A 45 -4.42 -18.18 -14.49
CA PRO A 45 -3.37 -18.64 -13.57
C PRO A 45 -1.98 -18.40 -14.14
N LEU A 46 -1.01 -18.12 -13.27
CA LEU A 46 0.39 -18.07 -13.68
C LEU A 46 0.80 -19.45 -14.22
N THR A 47 1.37 -19.51 -15.43
CA THR A 47 1.89 -20.77 -15.95
C THR A 47 3.17 -21.16 -15.21
N ALA A 48 3.39 -22.46 -15.02
CA ALA A 48 4.57 -22.97 -14.33
C ALA A 48 5.89 -22.48 -14.96
N GLU A 49 5.95 -22.41 -16.30
CA GLU A 49 7.11 -21.91 -17.05
C GLU A 49 7.42 -20.43 -16.76
N VAL A 50 6.40 -19.57 -16.66
CA VAL A 50 6.60 -18.14 -16.33
C VAL A 50 7.03 -18.00 -14.87
N ALA A 51 6.45 -18.80 -13.97
CA ALA A 51 6.84 -18.82 -12.56
C ALA A 51 8.32 -19.21 -12.40
N GLU A 52 8.75 -20.31 -13.05
CA GLU A 52 10.13 -20.80 -13.03
C GLU A 52 11.13 -19.78 -13.58
N ASN A 53 10.82 -19.17 -14.74
CA ASN A 53 11.68 -18.15 -15.35
C ASN A 53 11.86 -16.90 -14.48
N LEU A 54 10.84 -16.53 -13.69
CA LEU A 54 10.90 -15.40 -12.75
C LEU A 54 11.47 -15.81 -11.38
N GLY A 55 11.74 -17.11 -11.19
CA GLY A 55 12.10 -17.70 -9.91
C GLY A 55 11.01 -17.47 -8.85
N ILE A 56 9.73 -17.40 -9.27
CA ILE A 56 8.57 -17.42 -8.39
C ILE A 56 8.30 -18.87 -8.02
N LEU A 57 8.40 -19.17 -6.73
CA LEU A 57 8.23 -20.55 -6.27
C LEU A 57 6.74 -20.91 -6.24
N PRO A 58 6.37 -22.13 -6.65
CA PRO A 58 5.00 -22.58 -6.60
C PRO A 58 4.53 -22.65 -5.15
N ALA A 59 3.22 -22.61 -4.96
CA ALA A 59 2.65 -22.70 -3.62
C ALA A 59 3.09 -23.95 -2.84
N SER A 60 3.29 -25.07 -3.55
CA SER A 60 3.75 -26.32 -2.96
C SER A 60 5.13 -26.25 -2.29
N HIS A 61 5.93 -25.21 -2.61
CA HIS A 61 7.21 -24.96 -1.94
C HIS A 61 7.05 -24.59 -0.46
N TRP A 62 5.90 -24.01 -0.08
CA TRP A 62 5.68 -23.50 1.29
C TRP A 62 5.16 -24.57 2.26
N HIS A 63 5.00 -25.82 1.80
CA HIS A 63 4.69 -26.96 2.67
C HIS A 63 5.92 -27.30 3.53
N HIS A 64 5.80 -27.11 4.84
CA HIS A 64 6.73 -27.66 5.82
C HIS A 64 5.94 -28.34 6.94
N ASP A 65 6.45 -29.47 7.39
CA ASP A 65 5.89 -30.31 8.46
C ASP A 65 5.57 -29.44 9.70
N GLU A 66 4.39 -29.65 10.27
CA GLU A 66 3.73 -28.84 11.31
C GLU A 66 4.39 -28.92 12.71
N ASP A 67 5.71 -28.89 12.83
CA ASP A 67 6.38 -29.18 14.12
C ASP A 67 6.80 -27.96 14.96
N ASP A 68 6.39 -26.72 14.63
CA ASP A 68 6.67 -25.58 15.52
C ASP A 68 5.64 -24.43 15.45
N ALA A 69 4.37 -24.73 15.74
CA ALA A 69 3.37 -23.70 15.98
C ALA A 69 2.64 -23.97 17.30
N GLY A 70 3.09 -23.30 18.36
CA GLY A 70 2.25 -23.06 19.54
C GLY A 70 0.96 -22.36 19.10
N ALA A 71 -0.13 -23.11 19.15
CA ALA A 71 -1.47 -22.63 18.85
C ALA A 71 -1.92 -21.67 19.95
N ASP A 72 -2.23 -20.43 19.58
CA ASP A 72 -3.18 -19.60 20.32
C ASP A 72 -4.19 -19.07 19.29
N THR A 73 -5.33 -19.78 19.22
CA THR A 73 -6.55 -19.34 18.56
C THR A 73 -7.49 -18.86 19.64
N ASP A 74 -7.84 -17.57 19.65
CA ASP A 74 -9.01 -17.10 20.39
C ASP A 74 -9.77 -16.05 19.55
N ASP A 75 -10.64 -16.57 18.67
CA ASP A 75 -11.63 -15.79 17.93
C ASP A 75 -12.96 -15.84 18.68
N THR A 76 -13.30 -14.75 19.37
CA THR A 76 -14.68 -14.49 19.83
C THR A 76 -15.09 -13.04 19.59
N ALA A 77 -15.40 -12.69 18.34
CA ALA A 77 -15.99 -11.41 18.01
C ALA A 77 -17.52 -11.44 18.19
N SER A 78 -18.03 -10.75 19.22
CA SER A 78 -19.46 -10.53 19.46
C SER A 78 -19.95 -9.20 18.85
N THR A 79 -21.20 -9.24 18.40
CA THR A 79 -22.01 -8.17 17.80
C THR A 79 -22.16 -6.91 18.66
N ILE A 80 -21.80 -5.75 18.10
CA ILE A 80 -22.26 -4.38 18.47
C ILE A 80 -22.30 -3.62 17.12
N GLY A 81 -23.30 -2.86 16.69
CA GLY A 81 -24.39 -2.11 17.31
C GLY A 81 -24.51 -0.82 16.48
N SER A 82 -25.55 -0.70 15.64
CA SER A 82 -25.72 0.39 14.66
C SER A 82 -25.91 1.75 15.32
N ILE A 83 -25.17 2.77 14.85
CA ILE A 83 -25.44 4.19 15.15
C ILE A 83 -25.61 4.97 13.82
N THR A 84 -26.65 5.79 13.78
CA THR A 84 -27.25 6.37 12.58
C THR A 84 -26.70 7.74 12.18
N SER A 85 -26.68 7.97 10.85
CA SER A 85 -27.07 9.17 10.07
C SER A 85 -26.49 10.58 10.34
N SER A 86 -25.91 11.21 9.29
CA SER A 86 -26.54 12.36 8.57
C SER A 86 -25.76 12.79 7.31
N THR A 87 -26.48 13.48 6.43
CA THR A 87 -26.46 13.54 4.95
C THR A 87 -25.43 14.42 4.24
N ALA A 88 -24.78 13.84 3.23
CA ALA A 88 -24.50 14.47 1.94
C ALA A 88 -24.57 13.39 0.86
N SER A 89 -25.38 13.58 -0.19
CA SER A 89 -25.65 12.55 -1.20
C SER A 89 -24.39 12.27 -2.03
N LEU A 90 -23.73 11.15 -1.73
CA LEU A 90 -22.89 10.41 -2.68
C LEU A 90 -23.83 9.55 -3.53
N SER A 91 -23.54 9.39 -4.82
CA SER A 91 -24.30 8.46 -5.67
C SER A 91 -24.25 7.06 -5.05
N GLU A 92 -25.39 6.36 -4.99
CA GLU A 92 -25.48 4.98 -4.43
C GLU A 92 -24.43 4.04 -5.03
N SER A 93 -23.98 4.31 -6.26
CA SER A 93 -22.95 3.57 -6.98
C SER A 93 -21.58 3.49 -6.29
N ILE A 94 -21.26 4.39 -5.35
CA ILE A 94 -19.98 4.40 -4.60
C ILE A 94 -19.95 3.31 -3.51
N PHE A 95 -21.11 2.83 -3.06
CA PHE A 95 -21.22 1.81 -2.00
C PHE A 95 -21.36 0.38 -2.52
N GLU A 96 -21.39 0.19 -3.84
CA GLU A 96 -21.41 -1.13 -4.45
C GLU A 96 -19.99 -1.71 -4.47
N TYR A 97 -19.58 -2.29 -3.35
CA TYR A 97 -18.27 -2.93 -3.20
C TYR A 97 -18.14 -4.21 -4.02
N ARG A 98 -16.92 -4.50 -4.46
CA ARG A 98 -16.56 -5.81 -5.01
C ARG A 98 -16.27 -6.76 -3.86
N GLN A 99 -16.69 -8.01 -3.99
CA GLN A 99 -16.27 -9.07 -3.08
C GLN A 99 -15.29 -9.99 -3.80
N VAL A 100 -14.08 -10.10 -3.27
CA VAL A 100 -13.04 -11.00 -3.78
C VAL A 100 -12.47 -11.77 -2.60
N LEU A 101 -12.57 -13.10 -2.65
CA LEU A 101 -12.08 -14.00 -1.58
C LEU A 101 -12.59 -13.61 -0.17
N GLY A 102 -13.87 -13.23 -0.07
CA GLY A 102 -14.51 -12.86 1.21
C GLY A 102 -14.10 -11.49 1.77
N ARG A 103 -13.27 -10.71 1.06
CA ARG A 103 -12.89 -9.34 1.42
C ARG A 103 -13.62 -8.34 0.52
N THR A 104 -13.88 -7.14 1.03
CA THR A 104 -14.50 -6.08 0.22
C THR A 104 -13.43 -5.18 -0.39
N TYR A 105 -13.65 -4.76 -1.64
CA TYR A 105 -12.78 -3.85 -2.37
C TYR A 105 -13.61 -2.71 -2.97
N HIS A 106 -12.94 -1.61 -3.27
CA HIS A 106 -13.57 -0.52 -4.01
C HIS A 106 -14.07 -1.01 -5.37
N ARG A 107 -15.20 -0.47 -5.82
CA ARG A 107 -15.65 -0.70 -7.19
C ARG A 107 -14.63 -0.17 -8.19
N ASP A 108 -14.53 -0.81 -9.34
CA ASP A 108 -13.80 -0.25 -10.46
C ASP A 108 -14.45 1.04 -10.93
N VAL A 109 -13.64 2.08 -11.08
CA VAL A 109 -14.08 3.39 -11.54
C VAL A 109 -13.23 3.77 -12.76
N GLY A 110 -13.81 3.60 -13.95
CA GLY A 110 -13.05 3.69 -15.20
C GLY A 110 -12.04 2.53 -15.28
N THR A 111 -10.76 2.85 -15.48
CA THR A 111 -9.67 1.85 -15.44
C THR A 111 -8.99 1.76 -14.07
N ALA A 112 -9.47 2.46 -13.03
CA ALA A 112 -8.93 2.34 -11.67
C ALA A 112 -9.47 1.08 -11.00
N GLU A 113 -8.56 0.24 -10.53
CA GLU A 113 -8.86 -0.98 -9.79
C GLU A 113 -8.06 -0.94 -8.49
N ALA A 114 -8.74 -0.78 -7.36
CA ALA A 114 -8.06 -0.87 -6.08
C ALA A 114 -7.76 -2.34 -5.78
N TRP A 115 -6.48 -2.67 -5.62
CA TRP A 115 -6.04 -4.01 -5.24
C TRP A 115 -6.07 -4.23 -3.71
N GLN A 116 -6.28 -3.16 -2.93
CA GLN A 116 -6.33 -3.22 -1.47
C GLN A 116 -7.77 -3.37 -0.97
N PRO A 117 -8.01 -4.23 0.04
CA PRO A 117 -9.32 -4.32 0.68
C PRO A 117 -9.73 -3.01 1.35
N ASN A 118 -11.02 -2.87 1.62
CA ASN A 118 -11.60 -1.73 2.31
C ASN A 118 -12.56 -2.12 3.44
N ASP A 119 -12.47 -3.37 3.91
CA ASP A 119 -13.19 -3.85 5.08
C ASP A 119 -12.54 -3.36 6.39
N PRO A 120 -13.26 -3.43 7.54
CA PRO A 120 -12.79 -2.88 8.81
C PRO A 120 -11.42 -3.39 9.26
N ARG A 121 -11.11 -4.68 9.04
CA ARG A 121 -9.82 -5.27 9.41
C ARG A 121 -8.67 -4.62 8.63
N HIS A 122 -8.86 -4.37 7.33
CA HIS A 122 -7.84 -3.70 6.54
C HIS A 122 -7.70 -2.22 6.92
N ILE A 123 -8.82 -1.57 7.25
CA ILE A 123 -8.82 -0.17 7.70
C ILE A 123 -8.01 0.01 9.00
N GLU A 124 -8.13 -0.91 9.96
CA GLU A 124 -7.34 -0.90 11.19
C GLU A 124 -5.84 -1.11 10.92
N ALA A 125 -5.50 -2.05 10.04
CA ALA A 125 -4.12 -2.27 9.59
C ALA A 125 -3.53 -1.01 8.93
N MET A 126 -4.37 -0.30 8.19
CA MET A 126 -4.07 0.95 7.51
C MET A 126 -3.83 2.12 8.47
N ASP A 127 -4.52 2.18 9.60
CA ASP A 127 -4.26 3.18 10.64
C ASP A 127 -2.87 2.97 11.28
N LEU A 128 -2.44 1.71 11.46
CA LEU A 128 -1.08 1.37 11.90
C LEU A 128 -0.03 1.81 10.87
N PHE A 129 -0.30 1.59 9.58
CA PHE A 129 0.57 2.07 8.49
C PHE A 129 0.65 3.59 8.43
N HIS A 130 -0.45 4.31 8.65
CA HIS A 130 -0.46 5.77 8.72
C HIS A 130 0.39 6.29 9.89
N HIS A 131 0.29 5.64 11.05
CA HIS A 131 1.16 5.97 12.18
C HIS A 131 2.64 5.74 11.83
N LEU A 132 2.97 4.62 11.20
CA LEU A 132 4.32 4.31 10.72
C LEU A 132 4.84 5.38 9.75
N GLN A 133 4.04 5.84 8.79
CA GLN A 133 4.40 6.91 7.88
C GLN A 133 4.74 8.21 8.62
N THR A 134 3.98 8.54 9.66
CA THR A 134 4.26 9.71 10.50
C THR A 134 5.61 9.57 11.23
N LEU A 135 5.97 8.35 11.68
CA LEU A 135 7.28 8.09 12.28
C LEU A 135 8.42 8.23 11.26
N ILE A 136 8.26 7.71 10.04
CA ILE A 136 9.22 7.89 8.93
C ILE A 136 9.45 9.39 8.67
N LEU A 137 8.39 10.17 8.70
CA LEU A 137 8.43 11.63 8.51
C LEU A 137 8.81 12.41 9.77
N SER A 138 9.23 11.72 10.85
CA SER A 138 9.66 12.34 12.10
C SER A 138 8.59 13.25 12.72
N GLY A 139 7.31 12.85 12.65
CA GLY A 139 6.16 13.60 13.16
C GLY A 139 5.62 14.68 12.21
N LYS A 140 6.19 14.82 11.00
CA LYS A 140 5.68 15.76 9.99
C LYS A 140 4.66 15.08 9.08
N LEU A 141 3.74 15.86 8.51
CA LEU A 141 2.77 15.39 7.51
C LEU A 141 3.33 15.38 6.08
N PHE A 142 4.34 16.21 5.82
CA PHE A 142 4.98 16.36 4.52
C PHE A 142 6.44 16.83 4.72
N ARG A 143 7.30 16.57 3.72
CA ARG A 143 8.69 17.06 3.66
C ARG A 143 8.84 18.33 2.85
N ALA A 144 7.94 18.59 1.90
CA ALA A 144 7.96 19.75 1.04
C ALA A 144 7.95 21.06 1.85
N PRO A 145 8.72 22.09 1.45
CA PRO A 145 8.79 23.35 2.18
C PRO A 145 7.55 24.22 1.91
N LEU A 146 6.41 23.84 2.50
CA LEU A 146 5.17 24.62 2.40
C LEU A 146 5.24 25.88 3.28
N SER A 147 4.87 27.03 2.73
CA SER A 147 4.72 28.25 3.52
C SER A 147 3.46 28.17 4.39
N LYS A 148 3.47 28.85 5.55
CA LYS A 148 2.32 28.84 6.49
C LYS A 148 1.00 29.33 5.88
N SER A 149 1.05 30.09 4.78
CA SER A 149 -0.12 30.59 4.05
C SER A 149 -0.65 29.59 3.01
N ILE A 150 0.18 28.64 2.55
CA ILE A 150 -0.21 27.56 1.64
C ILE A 150 -0.60 26.35 2.49
N GLN A 151 -1.73 26.44 3.20
CA GLN A 151 -2.28 25.29 3.94
C GLN A 151 -3.02 24.29 3.05
N LYS A 152 -3.18 24.58 1.75
CA LYS A 152 -3.90 23.72 0.80
C LYS A 152 -3.23 23.74 -0.56
N SER A 153 -2.22 22.90 -0.74
CA SER A 153 -1.85 22.39 -2.07
C SER A 153 -2.48 21.02 -2.25
N SER A 154 -3.24 20.90 -3.33
CA SER A 154 -4.01 19.73 -3.69
C SER A 154 -3.06 18.58 -4.08
N ILE A 155 -3.07 17.51 -3.28
CA ILE A 155 -3.24 16.08 -3.63
C ILE A 155 -2.43 15.23 -2.63
N SER A 156 -3.14 14.26 -2.04
CA SER A 156 -2.83 13.37 -0.91
C SER A 156 -2.37 14.03 0.38
N GLU A 157 -3.33 14.48 1.21
CA GLU A 157 -3.19 14.12 2.63
C GLU A 157 -3.03 12.59 2.70
N PRO A 158 -2.21 12.06 3.62
CA PRO A 158 -1.87 10.64 3.63
C PRO A 158 -3.14 9.83 3.84
N ALA A 159 -3.75 9.45 2.73
CA ALA A 159 -4.73 8.39 2.71
C ALA A 159 -3.99 7.14 3.23
N PRO A 160 -4.67 6.27 3.97
CA PRO A 160 -4.10 5.00 4.35
C PRO A 160 -3.89 4.19 3.08
N VAL A 161 -2.72 4.31 2.49
CA VAL A 161 -2.40 3.63 1.25
C VAL A 161 -0.93 3.29 1.29
N PHE A 162 -0.63 2.07 0.87
CA PHE A 162 0.63 1.75 0.25
C PHE A 162 0.79 2.58 -1.03
N GLY A 163 1.03 3.90 -0.93
CA GLY A 163 1.25 4.83 -2.06
C GLY A 163 0.23 4.71 -3.21
N LEU A 164 0.50 5.35 -4.34
CA LEU A 164 -0.31 5.12 -5.56
C LEU A 164 0.17 3.89 -6.37
N ILE A 165 1.02 3.07 -5.75
CA ILE A 165 1.70 1.93 -6.36
C ILE A 165 0.71 0.77 -6.62
N GLY A 166 0.82 0.14 -7.79
CA GLY A 166 -0.16 -0.87 -8.23
C GLY A 166 -1.55 -0.33 -8.59
N ILE A 167 -1.81 0.98 -8.45
CA ILE A 167 -3.08 1.63 -8.81
C ILE A 167 -2.89 2.51 -10.05
N VAL A 168 -1.82 3.32 -10.08
CA VAL A 168 -1.51 4.18 -11.22
C VAL A 168 -0.95 3.36 -12.39
N GLU A 169 -1.63 3.46 -13.52
CA GLU A 169 -1.26 2.85 -14.79
C GLU A 169 -0.15 3.64 -15.51
N ASP A 170 -0.32 4.95 -15.65
CA ASP A 170 0.61 5.87 -16.29
C ASP A 170 1.05 6.97 -15.32
N TRP A 171 2.26 6.81 -14.80
CA TRP A 171 2.88 7.73 -13.87
C TRP A 171 3.22 9.09 -14.49
N GLU A 172 3.52 9.15 -15.78
CA GLU A 172 3.76 10.42 -16.47
C GLU A 172 2.47 11.23 -16.57
N ARG A 173 1.38 10.60 -17.03
CA ARG A 173 0.05 11.21 -17.09
C ARG A 173 -0.43 11.62 -15.70
N TYR A 174 -0.19 10.80 -14.68
CA TYR A 174 -0.50 11.13 -13.29
C TYR A 174 0.18 12.44 -12.86
N TYR A 175 1.50 12.57 -13.06
CA TYR A 175 2.22 13.78 -12.68
C TYR A 175 1.90 14.98 -13.57
N GLN A 176 1.62 14.81 -14.87
CA GLN A 176 1.09 15.87 -15.73
C GLN A 176 -0.25 16.40 -15.20
N GLN A 177 -1.12 15.50 -14.75
CA GLN A 177 -2.42 15.85 -14.18
C GLN A 177 -2.26 16.58 -12.83
N ALA A 178 -1.33 16.13 -11.99
CA ALA A 178 -0.97 16.79 -10.74
C ALA A 178 -0.40 18.19 -11.02
N PHE A 179 0.51 18.33 -11.99
CA PHE A 179 1.08 19.61 -12.42
C PHE A 179 0.01 20.58 -12.93
N ARG A 180 -0.93 20.10 -13.76
CA ARG A 180 -2.06 20.91 -14.26
C ARG A 180 -2.91 21.47 -13.11
N CYS A 181 -3.16 20.65 -12.08
CA CYS A 181 -4.01 21.02 -10.95
C CYS A 181 -3.26 21.78 -9.85
N CYS A 182 -1.93 21.70 -9.80
CA CYS A 182 -1.12 22.43 -8.85
C CYS A 182 -1.13 23.92 -9.20
N LYS A 183 -1.20 24.77 -8.17
CA LYS A 183 -1.05 26.22 -8.34
C LYS A 183 0.41 26.56 -8.65
N PRO A 184 0.69 27.63 -9.42
CA PRO A 184 2.05 28.16 -9.50
C PRO A 184 2.64 28.38 -8.11
N GLY A 185 3.93 28.06 -7.96
CA GLY A 185 4.63 28.07 -6.66
C GLY A 185 4.26 26.94 -5.69
N GLY A 186 3.23 26.13 -5.99
CA GLY A 186 2.78 25.01 -5.14
C GLY A 186 3.62 23.76 -5.30
N TYR A 187 3.54 22.85 -4.32
CA TYR A 187 4.23 21.56 -4.33
C TYR A 187 3.27 20.38 -4.49
N VAL A 188 3.76 19.32 -5.12
CA VAL A 188 3.19 17.97 -5.08
C VAL A 188 4.19 17.07 -4.38
N GLU A 189 3.73 16.31 -3.39
CA GLU A 189 4.52 15.32 -2.66
C GLU A 189 3.85 13.95 -2.74
N ASP A 190 4.67 12.92 -2.92
CA ASP A 190 4.29 11.51 -2.95
C ASP A 190 5.19 10.73 -1.99
N LEU A 191 4.54 9.97 -1.09
CA LEU A 191 5.18 9.02 -0.19
C LEU A 191 4.81 7.61 -0.66
N THR A 192 5.77 6.88 -1.21
CA THR A 192 5.57 5.55 -1.77
C THR A 192 6.36 4.50 -1.01
N ASN A 193 5.70 3.42 -0.61
CA ASN A 193 6.36 2.22 -0.07
C ASN A 193 6.66 1.24 -1.21
N GLY A 194 7.90 0.77 -1.30
CA GLY A 194 8.29 -0.32 -2.19
C GLY A 194 7.78 -1.66 -1.68
N VAL A 195 7.62 -2.61 -2.60
CA VAL A 195 7.19 -3.98 -2.29
C VAL A 195 8.36 -4.95 -2.14
N VAL A 196 9.57 -4.57 -2.54
CA VAL A 196 10.73 -5.47 -2.40
C VAL A 196 11.19 -5.47 -0.94
N LEU A 197 11.23 -6.67 -0.36
CA LEU A 197 11.80 -6.92 0.96
C LEU A 197 13.23 -7.43 0.77
N ASP A 198 14.17 -6.85 1.50
CA ASP A 198 15.61 -7.11 1.35
C ASP A 198 16.33 -7.03 2.70
N SER A 199 17.61 -7.36 2.71
CA SER A 199 18.49 -7.26 3.88
C SER A 199 19.90 -6.87 3.44
N ASP A 200 20.58 -6.03 4.22
CA ASP A 200 21.94 -5.58 3.86
C ASP A 200 23.01 -6.65 4.14
N ASP A 201 22.71 -7.64 4.97
CA ASP A 201 23.60 -8.73 5.36
C ASP A 201 23.23 -10.08 4.71
N GLY A 202 22.29 -10.07 3.76
CA GLY A 202 21.85 -11.26 3.04
C GLY A 202 21.10 -12.26 3.91
N THR A 203 20.48 -11.83 5.00
CA THR A 203 19.61 -12.68 5.85
C THR A 203 18.23 -12.95 5.23
N VAL A 204 17.74 -12.06 4.35
CA VAL A 204 16.68 -12.37 3.39
C VAL A 204 17.29 -13.19 2.26
N LYS A 205 17.11 -14.52 2.34
CA LYS A 205 17.72 -15.47 1.41
C LYS A 205 16.91 -15.62 0.13
N GLU A 206 17.62 -15.84 -0.97
CA GLU A 206 16.99 -16.27 -2.22
C GLU A 206 16.18 -17.56 -1.99
N GLY A 207 14.95 -17.59 -2.52
CA GLY A 207 14.00 -18.66 -2.29
C GLY A 207 13.18 -18.57 -0.99
N GLY A 208 13.54 -17.67 -0.07
CA GLY A 208 12.73 -17.36 1.12
C GLY A 208 11.43 -16.63 0.80
N ALA A 209 10.44 -16.72 1.68
CA ALA A 209 9.12 -16.13 1.51
C ALA A 209 9.19 -14.60 1.37
N LEU A 210 10.02 -13.93 2.18
CA LEU A 210 10.22 -12.47 2.09
C LEU A 210 10.89 -12.06 0.78
N HIS A 211 11.85 -12.85 0.28
CA HIS A 211 12.47 -12.59 -1.03
C HIS A 211 11.48 -12.76 -2.20
N GLN A 212 10.53 -13.69 -2.08
CA GLN A 212 9.50 -13.92 -3.08
C GLN A 212 8.45 -12.79 -3.14
N TRP A 213 8.23 -12.09 -2.04
CA TRP A 213 7.17 -11.08 -1.89
C TRP A 213 7.18 -10.04 -3.03
N GLY A 214 8.31 -9.37 -3.25
CA GLY A 214 8.42 -8.35 -4.29
C GLY A 214 8.25 -8.92 -5.71
N LYS A 215 8.76 -10.13 -5.97
CA LYS A 215 8.67 -10.79 -7.28
C LYS A 215 7.22 -11.04 -7.69
N VAL A 216 6.43 -11.56 -6.75
CA VAL A 216 5.03 -11.89 -7.01
C VAL A 216 4.19 -10.63 -7.20
N PHE A 217 4.41 -9.57 -6.41
CA PHE A 217 3.78 -8.26 -6.67
C PHE A 217 4.13 -7.70 -8.04
N HIS A 218 5.39 -7.80 -8.46
CA HIS A 218 5.81 -7.33 -9.77
C HIS A 218 5.12 -8.08 -10.92
N GLU A 219 4.97 -9.39 -10.81
CA GLU A 219 4.27 -10.20 -11.81
C GLU A 219 2.76 -9.94 -11.81
N GLY A 220 2.15 -9.82 -10.62
CA GLY A 220 0.76 -9.41 -10.49
C GLY A 220 0.48 -8.06 -11.12
N GLY A 221 1.33 -7.07 -10.84
CA GLY A 221 1.27 -5.76 -11.50
C GLY A 221 1.36 -5.87 -13.02
N ARG A 222 2.31 -6.65 -13.54
CA ARG A 222 2.47 -6.86 -14.99
C ARG A 222 1.19 -7.39 -15.63
N LYS A 223 0.50 -8.35 -15.02
CA LYS A 223 -0.80 -8.86 -15.51
C LYS A 223 -1.92 -7.83 -15.43
N LEU A 224 -1.91 -6.97 -14.41
CA LEU A 224 -2.85 -5.86 -14.27
C LEU A 224 -2.54 -4.67 -15.20
N GLY A 225 -1.43 -4.70 -15.93
CA GLY A 225 -0.96 -3.54 -16.71
C GLY A 225 -0.49 -2.37 -15.82
N ARG A 226 -0.06 -2.65 -14.59
CA ARG A 226 0.36 -1.65 -13.59
C ARG A 226 1.68 -1.99 -12.96
N THR A 227 2.35 -0.99 -12.42
CA THR A 227 3.69 -1.19 -11.86
C THR A 227 3.71 -1.12 -10.34
N PHE A 228 4.37 -2.11 -9.75
CA PHE A 228 4.87 -2.09 -8.38
C PHE A 228 6.36 -1.73 -8.30
N LYS A 229 6.99 -1.35 -9.42
CA LYS A 229 8.43 -1.02 -9.53
C LYS A 229 8.71 0.49 -9.54
N VAL A 230 7.91 1.28 -8.80
CA VAL A 230 7.93 2.75 -8.93
C VAL A 230 9.27 3.33 -8.45
N ILE A 231 9.79 2.81 -7.33
CA ILE A 231 11.05 3.26 -6.73
C ILE A 231 12.24 2.79 -7.59
N GLU A 232 12.22 1.53 -8.00
CA GLU A 232 13.26 0.83 -8.76
C GLU A 232 13.43 1.44 -10.15
N LEU A 233 12.33 1.81 -10.81
CA LEU A 233 12.36 2.46 -12.12
C LEU A 233 12.60 3.97 -12.04
N GLY A 234 12.61 4.55 -10.83
CA GLY A 234 12.79 5.98 -10.62
C GLY A 234 11.66 6.83 -11.21
N LEU A 235 10.42 6.31 -11.20
CA LEU A 235 9.30 6.93 -11.92
C LEU A 235 8.94 8.30 -11.35
N HIS A 236 9.03 8.50 -10.03
CA HIS A 236 8.75 9.79 -9.39
C HIS A 236 9.53 10.93 -10.06
N LYS A 237 10.87 10.84 -10.06
CA LYS A 237 11.73 11.89 -10.62
C LYS A 237 11.50 12.09 -12.11
N LYS A 238 11.53 11.00 -12.89
CA LYS A 238 11.37 11.05 -14.35
C LYS A 238 10.04 11.69 -14.75
N ALA A 239 8.94 11.28 -14.13
CA ALA A 239 7.61 11.78 -14.45
C ALA A 239 7.39 13.21 -13.94
N MET A 240 7.92 13.57 -12.76
CA MET A 240 7.88 14.94 -12.27
C MET A 240 8.67 15.91 -13.18
N GLU A 241 9.88 15.53 -13.60
CA GLU A 241 10.70 16.32 -14.54
C GLU A 241 9.97 16.52 -15.86
N LYS A 242 9.42 15.43 -16.43
CA LYS A 242 8.66 15.49 -17.69
C LYS A 242 7.40 16.34 -17.60
N ALA A 243 6.73 16.34 -16.44
CA ALA A 243 5.55 17.17 -16.20
C ALA A 243 5.87 18.67 -16.03
N GLY A 244 7.15 19.02 -15.81
CA GLY A 244 7.62 20.40 -15.66
C GLY A 244 7.77 20.88 -14.22
N PHE A 245 7.76 19.99 -13.23
CA PHE A 245 8.11 20.36 -11.86
C PHE A 245 9.59 20.74 -11.77
N VAL A 246 9.89 21.68 -10.87
CA VAL A 246 11.24 22.15 -10.54
C VAL A 246 11.53 21.89 -9.06
N ASP A 247 12.79 22.08 -8.64
CA ASP A 247 13.23 21.84 -7.25
C ASP A 247 12.86 20.44 -6.74
N ILE A 248 12.99 19.43 -7.61
CA ILE A 248 12.58 18.05 -7.32
C ILE A 248 13.55 17.43 -6.32
N VAL A 249 12.99 16.93 -5.22
CA VAL A 249 13.72 16.22 -4.17
C VAL A 249 13.22 14.79 -4.10
N ILE A 250 14.15 13.85 -3.97
CA ILE A 250 13.91 12.43 -3.76
C ILE A 250 14.67 12.00 -2.51
N GLU A 251 13.95 11.49 -1.52
CA GLU A 251 14.51 10.97 -0.27
C GLU A 251 14.09 9.52 -0.08
N ASP A 252 15.07 8.62 0.03
CA ASP A 252 14.84 7.21 0.28
C ASP A 252 15.13 6.84 1.74
N TYR A 253 14.23 6.06 2.31
CA TYR A 253 14.27 5.56 3.68
C TYR A 253 14.29 4.04 3.65
N LYS A 254 15.19 3.42 4.40
CA LYS A 254 15.14 1.97 4.69
C LYS A 254 14.30 1.76 5.93
N VAL A 255 13.10 1.20 5.77
CA VAL A 255 12.18 0.90 6.87
C VAL A 255 12.44 -0.54 7.31
N PRO A 256 13.08 -0.76 8.48
CA PRO A 256 13.29 -2.10 9.00
C PRO A 256 11.94 -2.77 9.26
N ILE A 257 11.89 -4.10 9.18
CA ILE A 257 10.74 -4.89 9.62
C ILE A 257 11.20 -5.73 10.81
N GLY A 258 10.73 -5.37 12.00
CA GLY A 258 11.08 -6.00 13.26
C GLY A 258 12.08 -5.20 14.10
N PRO A 259 12.26 -5.58 15.37
CA PRO A 259 13.08 -4.86 16.34
C PRO A 259 14.57 -5.26 16.27
N TRP A 260 15.11 -5.48 15.07
CA TRP A 260 16.51 -5.85 14.89
C TRP A 260 17.53 -4.69 14.90
N PRO A 261 17.19 -3.44 14.56
CA PRO A 261 18.16 -2.35 14.65
C PRO A 261 18.55 -2.05 16.10
N GLU A 262 19.83 -1.77 16.35
CA GLU A 262 20.32 -1.35 17.67
C GLU A 262 19.85 0.07 18.06
N ASP A 263 19.76 0.98 17.09
CA ASP A 263 19.26 2.34 17.32
C ASP A 263 17.79 2.28 17.76
N LYS A 264 17.49 2.87 18.92
CA LYS A 264 16.16 2.80 19.55
C LYS A 264 15.05 3.33 18.66
N LYS A 265 15.30 4.40 17.89
CA LYS A 265 14.28 4.98 17.01
C LYS A 265 14.02 4.08 15.80
N ARG A 266 15.07 3.51 15.21
CA ARG A 266 14.94 2.53 14.13
C ARG A 266 14.30 1.22 14.59
N ASN A 267 14.59 0.80 15.82
CA ASN A 267 13.96 -0.35 16.45
C ASN A 267 12.45 -0.16 16.62
N GLU A 268 12.05 0.99 17.17
CA GLU A 268 10.64 1.38 17.31
C GLU A 268 9.96 1.43 15.95
N LEU A 269 10.59 2.08 14.95
CA LEU A 269 10.11 2.12 13.58
C LEU A 269 9.89 0.71 13.01
N GLY A 270 10.84 -0.19 13.20
CA GLY A 270 10.76 -1.56 12.71
C GLY A 270 9.71 -2.40 13.43
N THR A 271 9.52 -2.15 14.72
CA THR A 271 8.45 -2.77 15.51
C THR A 271 7.08 -2.39 14.95
N TRP A 272 6.84 -1.10 14.70
CA TRP A 272 5.59 -0.64 14.09
C TRP A 272 5.39 -1.17 12.67
N ALA A 273 6.45 -1.24 11.86
CA ALA A 273 6.39 -1.83 10.52
C ALA A 273 5.98 -3.31 10.54
N LYS A 274 6.56 -4.09 11.46
CA LYS A 274 6.21 -5.50 11.65
C LYS A 274 4.75 -5.66 12.10
N ILE A 275 4.32 -4.88 13.10
CA ILE A 275 2.93 -4.89 13.60
C ILE A 275 1.95 -4.55 12.48
N ALA A 276 2.23 -3.49 11.72
CA ALA A 276 1.37 -3.06 10.62
C ALA A 276 1.26 -4.13 9.52
N MET A 277 2.38 -4.75 9.14
CA MET A 277 2.40 -5.83 8.14
C MET A 277 1.66 -7.09 8.63
N GLU A 278 1.84 -7.50 9.89
CA GLU A 278 1.23 -8.72 10.43
C GLU A 278 -0.28 -8.56 10.71
N SER A 279 -0.77 -7.34 10.94
CA SER A 279 -2.18 -7.08 11.27
C SER A 279 -3.17 -7.52 10.20
N ASP A 280 -2.80 -7.46 8.91
CA ASP A 280 -3.63 -7.94 7.81
C ASP A 280 -2.81 -8.46 6.63
N LEU A 281 -1.96 -9.45 6.90
CA LEU A 281 -1.07 -10.04 5.88
C LEU A 281 -1.86 -10.56 4.66
N GLU A 282 -2.96 -11.29 4.90
CA GLU A 282 -3.85 -11.80 3.87
C GLU A 282 -4.50 -10.67 3.06
N GLY A 283 -4.86 -9.54 3.69
CA GLY A 283 -5.38 -8.38 2.99
C GLY A 283 -4.42 -7.80 1.96
N TYR A 284 -3.11 -7.87 2.21
CA TYR A 284 -2.11 -7.41 1.23
C TYR A 284 -1.93 -8.37 0.05
N VAL A 285 -2.01 -9.69 0.28
CA VAL A 285 -1.65 -10.68 -0.74
C VAL A 285 -2.84 -11.23 -1.53
N ASN A 286 -4.03 -11.33 -0.92
CA ASN A 286 -5.17 -12.07 -1.48
C ASN A 286 -5.54 -11.66 -2.91
N TYR A 287 -5.60 -10.35 -3.15
CA TYR A 287 -5.98 -9.84 -4.45
C TYR A 287 -4.94 -10.21 -5.51
N ILE A 288 -3.65 -10.00 -5.24
CA ILE A 288 -2.59 -10.27 -6.22
C ILE A 288 -2.35 -11.78 -6.38
N TRP A 289 -2.21 -12.54 -5.29
CA TRP A 289 -1.93 -13.97 -5.35
C TRP A 289 -3.15 -14.74 -5.87
N GLY A 290 -4.32 -14.52 -5.28
CA GLY A 290 -5.50 -15.30 -5.59
C GLY A 290 -6.20 -14.84 -6.85
N PHE A 291 -6.63 -13.57 -6.89
CA PHE A 291 -7.43 -13.08 -8.02
C PHE A 291 -6.61 -12.86 -9.30
N VAL A 292 -5.41 -12.29 -9.20
CA VAL A 292 -4.59 -11.98 -10.39
C VAL A 292 -3.74 -13.18 -10.84
N LEU A 293 -3.15 -13.91 -9.90
CA LEU A 293 -2.23 -15.00 -10.21
C LEU A 293 -2.85 -16.39 -10.11
N GLY A 294 -4.05 -16.51 -9.57
CA GLY A 294 -4.82 -17.76 -9.55
C GLY A 294 -4.42 -18.75 -8.45
N TRP A 295 -3.74 -18.29 -7.39
CA TRP A 295 -3.39 -19.16 -6.25
C TRP A 295 -4.66 -19.54 -5.48
N ALA A 296 -4.74 -20.78 -5.03
CA ALA A 296 -5.82 -21.25 -4.19
C ALA A 296 -5.77 -20.61 -2.78
N PRO A 297 -6.90 -20.44 -2.08
CA PRO A 297 -6.91 -19.86 -0.74
C PRO A 297 -5.96 -20.56 0.26
N GLU A 298 -5.85 -21.89 0.17
CA GLU A 298 -4.98 -22.72 1.01
C GLU A 298 -3.49 -22.42 0.74
N GLU A 299 -3.14 -22.22 -0.52
CA GLU A 299 -1.80 -21.87 -0.97
C GLU A 299 -1.38 -20.47 -0.47
N ILE A 300 -2.32 -19.52 -0.50
CA ILE A 300 -2.10 -18.17 0.03
C ILE A 300 -1.88 -18.23 1.55
N SER A 301 -2.70 -19.02 2.25
CA SER A 301 -2.56 -19.21 3.70
C SER A 301 -1.19 -19.77 4.08
N GLN A 302 -0.69 -20.76 3.34
CA GLN A 302 0.63 -21.35 3.54
C GLN A 302 1.76 -20.35 3.27
N TYR A 303 1.66 -19.57 2.20
CA TYR A 303 2.62 -18.50 1.92
C TYR A 303 2.62 -17.45 3.05
N CYS A 304 1.45 -17.02 3.51
CA CYS A 304 1.32 -16.11 4.67
C CYS A 304 1.95 -16.71 5.93
N ALA A 305 1.79 -18.01 6.19
CA ALA A 305 2.44 -18.69 7.30
C ALA A 305 3.98 -18.68 7.18
N ALA A 306 4.52 -18.92 5.99
CA ALA A 306 5.95 -18.83 5.73
C ALA A 306 6.50 -17.41 5.94
N VAL A 307 5.80 -16.39 5.44
CA VAL A 307 6.14 -14.98 5.68
C VAL A 307 6.15 -14.67 7.18
N ARG A 308 5.11 -15.06 7.94
CA ARG A 308 5.07 -14.86 9.40
C ARG A 308 6.23 -15.53 10.11
N ARG A 309 6.63 -16.74 9.69
CA ARG A 309 7.77 -17.46 10.25
C ARG A 309 9.07 -16.68 10.04
N GLU A 310 9.30 -16.17 8.84
CA GLU A 310 10.48 -15.35 8.55
C GLU A 310 10.46 -14.01 9.30
N LEU A 311 9.30 -13.34 9.41
CA LEU A 311 9.17 -12.10 10.19
C LEU A 311 9.40 -12.30 11.69
N LYS A 312 9.12 -13.49 12.23
CA LYS A 312 9.38 -13.84 13.63
C LYS A 312 10.83 -14.24 13.89
N ASN A 313 11.60 -14.57 12.86
CA ASN A 313 12.98 -14.99 13.02
C ASN A 313 13.88 -13.79 13.36
N PRO A 314 14.47 -13.73 14.57
CA PRO A 314 15.30 -12.58 14.97
C PRO A 314 16.60 -12.47 14.18
N ASN A 315 17.00 -13.52 13.45
CA ASN A 315 18.20 -13.50 12.61
C ASN A 315 17.92 -13.00 11.19
N ILE A 316 16.68 -12.57 10.88
CA ILE A 316 16.32 -11.98 9.60
C ILE A 316 16.17 -10.47 9.75
N HIS A 317 17.13 -9.74 9.19
CA HIS A 317 17.21 -8.28 9.28
C HIS A 317 16.55 -7.60 8.07
N SER A 318 15.30 -7.98 7.82
CA SER A 318 14.56 -7.52 6.64
C SER A 318 14.17 -6.03 6.73
N TYR A 319 14.08 -5.38 5.58
CA TYR A 319 13.58 -4.03 5.41
C TYR A 319 12.87 -3.88 4.05
N TYR A 320 12.07 -2.82 3.91
CA TYR A 320 11.63 -2.32 2.60
C TYR A 320 12.05 -0.85 2.43
N ARG A 321 12.01 -0.36 1.19
CA ARG A 321 12.33 1.05 0.90
C ARG A 321 11.06 1.88 0.84
N THR A 322 11.09 3.05 1.45
CA THR A 322 10.08 4.09 1.28
C THR A 322 10.72 5.30 0.62
N ARG A 323 10.04 5.90 -0.36
CA ARG A 323 10.51 7.09 -1.06
C ARG A 323 9.55 8.24 -0.80
N VAL A 324 10.09 9.37 -0.35
CA VAL A 324 9.44 10.67 -0.45
C VAL A 324 9.95 11.36 -1.71
N ALA A 325 9.03 11.80 -2.57
CA ALA A 325 9.34 12.61 -3.73
C ALA A 325 8.49 13.87 -3.70
N TYR A 326 9.08 15.05 -3.86
CA TYR A 326 8.30 16.26 -4.06
C TYR A 326 8.93 17.19 -5.09
N GLY A 327 8.08 17.97 -5.75
CA GLY A 327 8.48 18.96 -6.75
C GLY A 327 7.57 20.18 -6.72
N ARG A 328 8.14 21.35 -7.01
CA ARG A 328 7.43 22.63 -7.07
C ARG A 328 6.98 22.92 -8.49
N LYS A 329 5.78 23.45 -8.67
CA LYS A 329 5.38 24.05 -9.94
C LYS A 329 6.01 25.45 -10.06
N PRO A 330 6.64 25.80 -11.19
CA PRO A 330 7.12 27.17 -11.43
C PRO A 330 6.03 28.23 -11.25
N GLU A 331 6.43 29.49 -11.05
CA GLU A 331 5.52 30.65 -10.93
C GLU A 331 4.76 30.98 -12.22
#